data_AF-A0A3R7S1B7-F1
#
_entry.id   AF-A0A3R7S1B7-F1
#
_cell.length_a   1.000
_cell.length_b   1.000
_cell.length_c   1.000
_cell.angle_alpha   90.00
_cell.angle_beta   90.00
_cell.angle_gamma   90.00
#
_symmetry.space_group_name_H-M   'P 1'
#
loop_
_entity.id
_entity.type
_entity.pdbx_description
1 polymer ?
#
loop_
_entity_poly.entity_id
_entity_poly.type
_entity_poly.pdbx_seq_one_letter_code
_entity_poly.pdbx_strand_id
1 'polypeptide(L)'
;MRRSTILTLICLVAVLVFGYLYRPDLARDYLGIKAPARSAEQAMLFANEELFAVATKLADAEAAYGIDDGQLAVAMNAQGTTSKDAVALDSIQDTVATGDQIIALIDQTLKDVERAESLVKSSDSLSPNGKSLMFKNREMCKQALESYAALLDTMLGARISEAGVFPTLKKIQSTLDKIKSVADQNIRVRDRD
;
A
#
# COMPACT_ATOMS: atom_id res chain seq x y z
N MET A 1 29.62 -34.67 -0.42
CA MET A 1 28.29 -34.08 -0.70
C MET A 1 28.03 -34.15 -2.20
N ARG A 2 26.89 -34.73 -2.61
CA ARG A 2 26.65 -35.26 -3.97
C ARG A 2 26.23 -34.13 -4.93
N ARG A 3 26.73 -34.17 -6.17
CA ARG A 3 26.43 -33.20 -7.26
C ARG A 3 24.92 -32.96 -7.47
N SER A 4 24.05 -33.91 -7.14
CA SER A 4 22.60 -33.72 -7.25
C SER A 4 22.06 -32.70 -6.24
N THR A 5 22.61 -32.60 -5.03
CA THR A 5 22.19 -31.60 -4.03
C THR A 5 22.50 -30.18 -4.51
N ILE A 6 23.64 -29.99 -5.17
CA ILE A 6 24.04 -28.70 -5.75
C ILE A 6 23.09 -28.32 -6.89
N LEU A 7 22.75 -29.26 -7.77
CA LEU A 7 21.81 -29.01 -8.87
C LEU A 7 20.41 -28.66 -8.38
N THR A 8 19.89 -29.39 -7.38
CA THR A 8 18.58 -29.09 -6.79
C THR A 8 18.57 -27.71 -6.14
N LEU A 9 19.65 -27.35 -5.43
CA LEU A 9 19.78 -26.02 -4.82
C LEU A 9 19.79 -24.92 -5.89
N ILE A 10 20.53 -25.11 -6.99
CA ILE A 10 20.57 -24.16 -8.11
C ILE A 10 19.18 -24.00 -8.74
N CYS A 11 18.46 -25.10 -8.99
CA CYS A 11 17.10 -25.03 -9.51
C CYS A 11 16.15 -24.30 -8.55
N LEU A 12 16.27 -24.53 -7.24
CA LEU A 12 15.46 -23.85 -6.23
C LEU A 12 15.73 -22.34 -6.19
N VAL A 13 17.01 -21.95 -6.22
CA VAL A 13 17.41 -20.54 -6.30
C VAL A 13 16.94 -19.91 -7.60
N ALA A 14 17.06 -20.61 -8.74
CA ALA A 14 16.61 -20.10 -10.04
C ALA A 14 15.08 -19.87 -10.06
N VAL A 15 14.29 -20.79 -9.49
CA VAL A 15 12.83 -20.63 -9.37
C VAL A 15 12.47 -19.46 -8.45
N LEU A 16 13.17 -19.29 -7.33
CA LEU A 16 12.97 -18.16 -6.41
C LEU A 16 13.30 -16.82 -7.08
N VAL A 17 14.44 -16.73 -7.79
CA VAL A 17 14.84 -15.53 -8.53
C VAL A 17 13.86 -15.25 -9.67
N PHE A 18 13.41 -16.28 -10.38
CA PHE A 18 12.40 -16.14 -11.43
C PHE A 18 11.07 -15.65 -10.85
N GLY A 19 10.59 -16.23 -9.74
CA GLY A 19 9.40 -15.74 -9.05
C GLY A 19 9.54 -14.28 -8.65
N TYR A 20 10.65 -13.93 -7.98
CA TYR A 20 10.94 -12.58 -7.52
C TYR A 20 10.97 -11.53 -8.65
N LEU A 21 11.56 -11.88 -9.80
CA LEU A 21 11.70 -10.94 -10.92
C LEU A 21 10.55 -10.97 -11.90
N TYR A 22 9.90 -12.13 -12.12
CA TYR A 22 8.91 -12.36 -13.18
C TYR A 22 7.46 -12.41 -12.72
N ARG A 23 7.23 -12.83 -11.49
CA ARG A 23 5.92 -12.91 -10.84
C ARG A 23 6.01 -12.32 -9.43
N PRO A 24 6.32 -11.01 -9.29
CA PRO A 24 6.46 -10.40 -7.97
C PRO A 24 5.15 -10.43 -7.18
N ASP A 25 4.01 -10.55 -7.86
CA ASP A 25 2.70 -10.90 -7.30
C ASP A 25 2.77 -12.21 -6.51
N LEU A 26 3.19 -13.31 -7.14
CA LEU A 26 3.31 -14.60 -6.47
C LEU A 26 4.36 -14.58 -5.35
N ALA A 27 5.44 -13.83 -5.52
CA ALA A 27 6.48 -13.71 -4.50
C ALA A 27 6.00 -12.93 -3.27
N ARG A 28 5.16 -11.91 -3.44
CA ARG A 28 4.55 -11.18 -2.33
C ARG A 28 3.46 -12.00 -1.66
N ASP A 29 2.52 -12.54 -2.44
CA ASP A 29 1.31 -13.19 -1.91
C ASP A 29 1.62 -14.53 -1.22
N TYR A 30 2.50 -15.34 -1.80
CA TYR A 30 2.73 -16.72 -1.32
C TYR A 30 4.03 -16.90 -0.56
N LEU A 31 5.03 -16.04 -0.78
CA LEU A 31 6.32 -16.14 -0.11
C LEU A 31 6.55 -15.02 0.93
N GLY A 32 5.67 -14.01 0.98
CA GLY A 32 5.84 -12.86 1.88
C GLY A 32 7.08 -12.02 1.56
N ILE A 33 7.64 -12.16 0.35
CA ILE A 33 8.87 -11.47 -0.05
C ILE A 33 8.49 -10.16 -0.74
N LYS A 34 9.05 -9.04 -0.26
CA LYS A 34 8.89 -7.69 -0.84
C LYS A 34 9.56 -7.57 -2.21
N ALA A 35 8.95 -8.18 -3.23
CA ALA A 35 9.43 -8.16 -4.61
C ALA A 35 9.04 -6.85 -5.31
N PRO A 36 9.92 -6.23 -6.12
CA PRO A 36 9.61 -4.96 -6.78
C PRO A 36 8.60 -5.18 -7.91
N ALA A 37 7.66 -4.25 -8.06
CA ALA A 37 6.70 -4.27 -9.16
C ALA A 37 7.39 -4.14 -10.54
N ARG A 38 6.87 -4.88 -11.53
CA ARG A 38 7.37 -4.85 -12.92
C ARG A 38 6.75 -3.73 -13.75
N SER A 39 5.54 -3.32 -13.43
CA SER A 39 4.78 -2.29 -14.14
C SER A 39 4.23 -1.24 -13.19
N ALA A 40 3.90 -0.06 -13.72
CA ALA A 40 3.26 1.01 -12.94
C ALA A 40 1.92 0.54 -12.34
N GLU A 41 1.14 -0.23 -13.09
CA GLU A 41 -0.14 -0.78 -12.60
C GLU A 41 0.05 -1.74 -11.44
N GLN A 42 1.03 -2.65 -11.56
CA GLN A 42 1.31 -3.60 -10.48
C GLN A 42 1.85 -2.88 -9.24
N ALA A 43 2.68 -1.85 -9.42
CA ALA A 43 3.15 -1.01 -8.33
C ALA A 43 1.99 -0.29 -7.63
N MET A 44 1.04 0.23 -8.40
CA MET A 44 -0.19 0.83 -7.87
C MET A 44 -1.10 -0.19 -7.20
N LEU A 45 -1.17 -1.44 -7.68
CA LEU A 45 -1.95 -2.50 -7.05
C LEU A 45 -1.36 -2.87 -5.69
N PHE A 46 -0.05 -3.05 -5.59
CA PHE A 46 0.61 -3.30 -4.31
C PHE A 46 0.41 -2.14 -3.32
N ALA A 47 0.58 -0.90 -3.78
CA ALA A 47 0.29 0.27 -2.96
C ALA A 47 -1.19 0.35 -2.53
N ASN A 48 -2.12 -0.17 -3.34
CA ASN A 48 -3.55 -0.23 -3.02
C ASN A 48 -3.82 -1.17 -1.84
N GLU A 49 -3.29 -2.39 -1.92
CA GLU A 49 -3.44 -3.43 -0.90
C GLU A 49 -2.84 -2.97 0.43
N GLU A 50 -1.68 -2.33 0.39
CA GLU A 50 -1.00 -1.83 1.59
C GLU A 50 -1.70 -0.62 2.20
N LEU A 51 -2.16 0.35 1.38
CA LEU A 51 -2.97 1.48 1.87
C LEU A 51 -4.30 1.02 2.45
N PHE A 52 -4.93 0.00 1.86
CA PHE A 52 -6.14 -0.60 2.39
C PHE A 52 -5.88 -1.25 3.76
N ALA A 53 -4.77 -1.98 3.91
CA ALA A 53 -4.38 -2.56 5.19
C ALA A 53 -4.07 -1.49 6.25
N VAL A 54 -3.42 -0.38 5.86
CA VAL A 54 -3.18 0.78 6.75
C VAL A 54 -4.50 1.41 7.18
N ALA A 55 -5.39 1.73 6.25
CA ALA A 55 -6.69 2.33 6.54
C ALA A 55 -7.52 1.42 7.47
N THR A 56 -7.53 0.11 7.22
CA THR A 56 -8.22 -0.87 8.07
C THR A 56 -7.66 -0.86 9.49
N LYS A 57 -6.34 -0.93 9.65
CA LYS A 57 -5.71 -0.93 10.98
C LYS A 57 -5.94 0.37 11.74
N LEU A 58 -5.97 1.50 11.05
CA LEU A 58 -6.29 2.78 11.67
C LEU A 58 -7.78 2.84 12.06
N ALA A 59 -8.70 2.37 11.22
CA ALA A 59 -10.13 2.28 11.54
C ALA A 59 -10.41 1.36 12.73
N ASP A 60 -9.76 0.19 12.77
CA ASP A 60 -9.88 -0.73 13.90
C ASP A 60 -9.37 -0.08 15.19
N ALA A 61 -8.28 0.69 15.10
CA ALA A 61 -7.78 1.45 16.23
C ALA A 61 -8.74 2.56 16.68
N GLU A 62 -9.32 3.33 15.76
CA GLU A 62 -10.34 4.34 16.10
C GLU A 62 -11.51 3.71 16.86
N ALA A 63 -12.02 2.59 16.37
CA ALA A 63 -13.09 1.85 17.01
C ALA A 63 -12.70 1.38 18.43
N ALA A 64 -11.48 0.88 18.62
CA ALA A 64 -11.00 0.45 19.93
C ALA A 64 -10.76 1.60 20.91
N TYR A 65 -10.35 2.77 20.43
CA TYR A 65 -10.21 3.98 21.24
C TYR A 65 -11.56 4.70 21.46
N GLY A 66 -12.67 4.18 20.92
CA GLY A 66 -14.00 4.78 21.07
C GLY A 66 -14.13 6.13 20.36
N ILE A 67 -13.34 6.35 19.30
CA ILE A 67 -13.35 7.58 18.51
C ILE A 67 -14.49 7.47 17.51
N ASP A 68 -15.62 8.09 17.84
CA ASP A 68 -16.90 7.97 17.12
C ASP A 68 -17.00 8.93 15.93
N ASP A 69 -15.90 9.16 15.21
CA ASP A 69 -15.88 9.95 13.98
C ASP A 69 -16.13 9.04 12.74
N GLY A 70 -16.99 8.04 12.95
CA GLY A 70 -17.19 6.79 12.18
C GLY A 70 -17.63 6.92 10.71
N GLN A 71 -17.05 7.84 9.95
CA GLN A 71 -17.22 7.91 8.50
C GLN A 71 -16.35 6.87 7.77
N LEU A 72 -15.23 6.41 8.36
CA LEU A 72 -14.35 5.44 7.71
C LEU A 72 -14.96 4.03 7.62
N ALA A 73 -15.60 3.55 8.71
CA ALA A 73 -16.29 2.27 8.73
C ALA A 73 -17.44 2.20 7.71
N VAL A 74 -18.07 3.34 7.42
CA VAL A 74 -19.13 3.48 6.40
C VAL A 74 -18.53 3.51 4.98
N ALA A 75 -17.39 4.17 4.78
CA ALA A 75 -16.68 4.20 3.50
C ALA A 75 -16.06 2.84 3.12
N MET A 76 -15.59 2.06 4.09
CA MET A 76 -15.05 0.71 3.88
C MET A 76 -16.13 -0.31 3.49
N ASN A 77 -17.37 -0.16 3.98
CA ASN A 77 -18.51 -0.95 3.52
C ASN A 77 -18.89 -0.67 2.05
N ALA A 78 -18.61 0.53 1.55
CA ALA A 78 -18.89 0.90 0.15
C ALA A 78 -17.94 0.24 -0.87
N GLN A 79 -16.83 -0.37 -0.44
CA GLN A 79 -15.88 -1.08 -1.32
C GLN A 79 -16.13 -2.59 -1.47
N GLY A 80 -17.20 -3.13 -0.87
CA GLY A 80 -17.64 -4.52 -1.10
C GLY A 80 -16.84 -5.60 -0.37
N THR A 81 -15.83 -5.24 0.42
CA THR A 81 -15.25 -6.14 1.43
C THR A 81 -16.17 -6.16 2.64
N THR A 82 -16.81 -7.29 2.88
CA THR A 82 -17.63 -7.49 4.08
C THR A 82 -16.72 -7.41 5.29
N SER A 83 -16.87 -6.35 6.09
CA SER A 83 -16.44 -6.29 7.48
C SER A 83 -17.25 -7.30 8.30
N LYS A 84 -17.00 -8.59 8.07
CA LYS A 84 -17.58 -9.69 8.85
C LYS A 84 -16.60 -10.33 9.80
N ASP A 85 -15.31 -10.04 9.65
CA ASP A 85 -14.33 -10.23 10.70
C ASP A 85 -14.15 -8.89 11.40
N ALA A 86 -15.17 -8.52 12.18
CA ALA A 86 -14.97 -7.56 13.26
C ALA A 86 -13.87 -8.16 14.14
N VAL A 87 -12.64 -7.68 13.93
CA VAL A 87 -11.49 -8.07 14.70
C VAL A 87 -11.85 -7.85 16.16
N ALA A 88 -11.89 -8.94 16.93
CA ALA A 88 -12.24 -8.88 18.34
C ALA A 88 -11.34 -7.84 19.03
N LEU A 89 -11.94 -6.98 19.87
CA LEU A 89 -11.27 -5.93 20.64
C LEU A 89 -10.00 -6.40 21.39
N ASP A 90 -9.81 -7.70 21.57
CA ASP A 90 -8.62 -8.31 22.16
C ASP A 90 -7.34 -8.12 21.32
N SER A 91 -7.40 -7.81 20.02
CA SER A 91 -6.20 -7.68 19.17
C SER A 91 -5.47 -6.33 19.27
N ILE A 92 -6.08 -5.31 19.88
CA ILE A 92 -5.51 -3.95 20.02
C ILE A 92 -4.84 -3.78 21.40
N GLN A 93 -4.65 -4.87 22.15
CA GLN A 93 -3.87 -4.85 23.39
C GLN A 93 -2.36 -4.61 23.16
N ASP A 94 -1.85 -4.83 21.93
CA ASP A 94 -0.46 -4.53 21.57
C ASP A 94 -0.36 -3.33 20.62
N THR A 95 -0.45 -2.13 21.20
CA THR A 95 -0.27 -0.85 20.50
C THR A 95 1.11 -0.76 19.82
N VAL A 96 2.12 -1.46 20.36
CA VAL A 96 3.49 -1.49 19.82
C VAL A 96 3.49 -2.28 18.52
N ALA A 97 3.00 -3.52 18.53
CA ALA A 97 2.94 -4.37 17.34
C ALA A 97 2.05 -3.78 16.24
N THR A 98 0.90 -3.19 16.61
CA THR A 98 0.01 -2.53 15.64
C THR A 98 0.69 -1.33 14.99
N GLY A 99 1.39 -0.50 15.79
CA GLY A 99 2.15 0.63 15.26
C GLY A 99 3.27 0.19 14.32
N ASP A 100 4.02 -0.85 14.67
CA ASP A 100 5.11 -1.37 13.81
C ASP A 100 4.59 -1.90 12.48
N GLN A 101 3.42 -2.55 12.48
CA GLN A 101 2.77 -3.00 11.25
C GLN A 101 2.34 -1.82 10.38
N ILE A 102 1.74 -0.77 10.96
CA ILE A 102 1.34 0.44 10.22
C ILE A 102 2.57 1.11 9.61
N ILE A 103 3.65 1.27 10.38
CA ILE A 103 4.91 1.86 9.90
C ILE A 103 5.48 1.03 8.74
N ALA A 104 5.56 -0.29 8.89
CA ALA A 104 6.12 -1.18 7.87
C ALA A 104 5.31 -1.21 6.57
N LEU A 105 3.97 -1.08 6.66
CA LEU A 105 3.09 -0.97 5.51
C LEU A 105 3.29 0.37 4.80
N ILE A 106 3.30 1.48 5.54
CA ILE A 106 3.46 2.83 4.97
C ILE A 106 4.83 3.00 4.28
N ASP A 107 5.89 2.47 4.88
CA ASP A 107 7.23 2.45 4.27
C ASP A 107 7.26 1.64 2.97
N GLN A 108 6.50 0.54 2.93
CA GLN A 108 6.40 -0.27 1.74
C GLN A 108 5.60 0.45 0.65
N THR A 109 4.48 1.08 1.03
CA THR A 109 3.62 1.83 0.12
C THR A 109 4.39 2.97 -0.51
N LEU A 110 5.22 3.69 0.26
CA LEU A 110 6.08 4.72 -0.30
C LEU A 110 6.98 4.17 -1.40
N LYS A 111 7.63 3.02 -1.17
CA LYS A 111 8.51 2.39 -2.18
C LYS A 111 7.74 2.00 -3.44
N ASP A 112 6.53 1.45 -3.28
CA ASP A 112 5.71 1.03 -4.42
C ASP A 112 5.12 2.22 -5.19
N VAL A 113 4.74 3.30 -4.52
CA VAL A 113 4.29 4.54 -5.15
C VAL A 113 5.44 5.28 -5.85
N GLU A 114 6.63 5.36 -5.26
CA GLU A 114 7.83 5.89 -5.92
C GLU A 114 8.23 5.03 -7.13
N ARG A 115 8.10 3.70 -7.02
CA ARG A 115 8.30 2.79 -8.14
C ARG A 115 7.30 3.07 -9.25
N ALA A 116 6.02 3.23 -8.92
CA ALA A 116 4.99 3.60 -9.88
C ALA A 116 5.33 4.92 -10.59
N GLU A 117 5.76 5.95 -9.84
CA GLU A 117 6.19 7.22 -10.42
C GLU A 117 7.35 7.05 -11.41
N SER A 118 8.38 6.28 -11.02
CA SER A 118 9.53 6.00 -11.90
C SER A 118 9.13 5.31 -13.20
N LEU A 119 8.17 4.38 -13.13
CA LEU A 119 7.69 3.62 -14.28
C LEU A 119 6.78 4.46 -15.17
N VAL A 120 5.88 5.27 -14.60
CA VAL A 120 5.02 6.20 -15.36
C VAL A 120 5.84 7.27 -16.06
N LYS A 121 6.92 7.79 -15.45
CA LYS A 121 7.82 8.73 -16.15
C LYS A 121 8.53 8.11 -17.36
N SER A 122 8.71 6.79 -17.35
CA SER A 122 9.39 6.06 -18.42
C SER A 122 8.47 5.50 -19.50
N SER A 123 7.15 5.48 -19.27
CA SER A 123 6.15 4.95 -20.19
C SER A 123 5.08 6.00 -20.44
N ASP A 124 4.85 6.38 -21.70
CA ASP A 124 4.03 7.53 -22.11
C ASP A 124 2.54 7.51 -21.71
N SER A 125 2.05 6.53 -20.94
CA SER A 125 0.71 6.63 -20.32
C SER A 125 0.44 5.57 -19.25
N LEU A 126 -0.45 5.90 -18.32
CA LEU A 126 -1.19 4.92 -17.53
C LEU A 126 -2.37 4.38 -18.35
N SER A 127 -2.57 3.07 -18.33
CA SER A 127 -3.79 2.46 -18.87
C SER A 127 -5.03 2.92 -18.08
N PRO A 128 -6.25 2.70 -18.60
CA PRO A 128 -7.48 2.98 -17.85
C PRO A 128 -7.53 2.31 -16.47
N ASN A 129 -7.03 1.08 -16.36
CA ASN A 129 -6.93 0.36 -15.08
C ASN A 129 -5.94 1.04 -14.13
N GLY A 130 -4.76 1.41 -14.64
CA GLY A 130 -3.76 2.17 -13.88
C GLY A 130 -4.27 3.53 -13.38
N LYS A 131 -5.10 4.22 -14.18
CA LYS A 131 -5.77 5.46 -13.75
C LYS A 131 -6.76 5.20 -12.62
N SER A 132 -7.58 4.15 -12.73
CA SER A 132 -8.52 3.76 -11.67
C SER A 132 -7.81 3.45 -10.35
N LEU A 133 -6.74 2.65 -10.40
CA LEU A 133 -5.92 2.32 -9.22
C LEU A 133 -5.29 3.57 -8.61
N MET A 134 -4.78 4.49 -9.43
CA MET A 134 -4.24 5.77 -8.94
C MET A 134 -5.29 6.58 -8.18
N PHE A 135 -6.53 6.70 -8.69
CA PHE A 135 -7.59 7.41 -7.99
C PHE A 135 -7.96 6.72 -6.66
N LYS A 136 -8.07 5.38 -6.66
CA LYS A 136 -8.33 4.61 -5.44
C LYS A 136 -7.23 4.81 -4.39
N ASN A 137 -5.97 4.76 -4.80
CA ASN A 137 -4.83 4.97 -3.90
C ASN A 137 -4.83 6.38 -3.30
N ARG A 138 -5.20 7.41 -4.10
CA ARG A 138 -5.31 8.78 -3.59
C ARG A 138 -6.41 8.91 -2.55
N GLU A 139 -7.57 8.30 -2.80
CA GLU A 139 -8.69 8.33 -1.85
C GLU A 139 -8.36 7.57 -0.57
N MET A 140 -7.77 6.38 -0.67
CA MET A 140 -7.33 5.63 0.52
C MET A 140 -6.23 6.35 1.31
N CYS A 141 -5.28 6.98 0.63
CA CYS A 141 -4.25 7.78 1.30
C CYS A 141 -4.87 8.98 2.05
N LYS A 142 -5.94 9.58 1.50
CA LYS A 142 -6.68 10.65 2.16
C LYS A 142 -7.42 10.13 3.39
N GLN A 143 -8.11 8.99 3.26
CA GLN A 143 -8.77 8.31 4.38
C GLN A 143 -7.78 7.96 5.50
N ALA A 144 -6.62 7.39 5.16
CA ALA A 144 -5.57 7.09 6.15
C ALA A 144 -5.03 8.34 6.86
N LEU A 145 -4.95 9.49 6.17
CA LEU A 145 -4.55 10.77 6.76
C LEU A 145 -5.60 11.32 7.72
N GLU A 146 -6.89 11.19 7.38
CA GLU A 146 -8.01 11.59 8.23
C GLU A 146 -8.03 10.71 9.49
N SER A 147 -7.88 9.41 9.32
CA SER A 147 -7.81 8.46 10.43
C SER A 147 -6.62 8.65 11.35
N TYR A 148 -5.45 8.92 10.77
CA TYR A 148 -4.27 9.30 11.54
C TYR A 148 -4.55 10.55 12.40
N ALA A 149 -5.22 11.56 11.84
CA ALA A 149 -5.51 12.79 12.55
C ALA A 149 -6.48 12.56 13.73
N ALA A 150 -7.48 11.70 13.54
CA ALA A 150 -8.39 11.28 14.60
C ALA A 150 -7.66 10.59 15.76
N LEU A 151 -6.62 9.79 15.44
CA LEU A 151 -5.86 9.03 16.43
C LEU A 151 -4.72 9.81 17.10
N LEU A 152 -4.45 11.07 16.76
CA LEU A 152 -3.24 11.80 17.16
C LEU A 152 -3.02 11.83 18.68
N ASP A 153 -4.10 12.00 19.45
CA ASP A 153 -4.07 12.11 20.92
C ASP A 153 -4.08 10.75 21.64
N THR A 154 -3.95 9.64 20.90
CA THR A 154 -3.89 8.28 21.47
C THR A 154 -2.45 7.77 21.62
N MET A 155 -2.26 6.69 22.40
CA MET A 155 -0.95 6.03 22.51
C MET A 155 -0.45 5.48 21.15
N LEU A 156 -1.37 5.01 20.31
CA LEU A 156 -1.03 4.58 18.96
C LEU A 156 -0.58 5.77 18.10
N GLY A 157 -1.35 6.86 18.13
CA GLY A 157 -1.06 8.11 17.42
C GLY A 157 0.32 8.68 17.76
N ALA A 158 0.66 8.74 19.05
CA ALA A 158 1.98 9.16 19.50
C ALA A 158 3.10 8.28 18.91
N ARG A 159 2.94 6.95 18.96
CA ARG A 159 3.93 6.01 18.41
C ARG A 159 4.15 6.19 16.91
N ILE A 160 3.08 6.22 16.13
CA ILE A 160 3.19 6.35 14.68
C ILE A 160 3.65 7.77 14.28
N SER A 161 3.36 8.78 15.09
CA SER A 161 3.87 10.15 14.94
C SER A 161 5.39 10.21 15.15
N GLU A 162 5.92 9.57 16.19
CA GLU A 162 7.37 9.47 16.46
C GLU A 162 8.13 8.82 15.29
N ALA A 163 7.52 7.83 14.63
CA ALA A 163 8.08 7.17 13.46
C ALA A 163 7.97 7.97 12.15
N GLY A 164 7.36 9.17 12.18
CA GLY A 164 7.22 10.01 10.99
C GLY A 164 6.19 9.49 9.99
N VAL A 165 5.13 8.81 10.44
CA VAL A 165 4.07 8.31 9.55
C VAL A 165 3.36 9.43 8.79
N PHE A 166 3.06 10.56 9.44
CA PHE A 166 2.39 11.69 8.79
C PHE A 166 3.17 12.28 7.61
N PRO A 167 4.46 12.66 7.73
CA PRO A 167 5.22 13.15 6.59
C PRO A 167 5.36 12.10 5.48
N THR A 168 5.43 10.81 5.82
CA THR A 168 5.47 9.73 4.83
C THR A 168 4.15 9.59 4.06
N LEU A 169 2.99 9.63 4.73
CA LEU A 169 1.67 9.66 4.08
C LEU A 169 1.50 10.90 3.19
N LYS A 170 1.97 12.07 3.63
CA LYS A 170 1.96 13.29 2.80
C LYS A 170 2.86 13.16 1.57
N LYS A 171 4.01 12.50 1.71
CA LYS A 171 4.88 12.18 0.59
C LYS A 171 4.21 11.23 -0.40
N ILE A 172 3.55 10.17 0.09
CA ILE A 172 2.76 9.24 -0.74
C ILE A 172 1.69 10.02 -1.52
N GLN A 173 0.89 10.84 -0.84
CA GLN A 173 -0.14 11.68 -1.46
C GLN A 173 0.44 12.58 -2.56
N SER A 174 1.55 13.28 -2.27
CA SER A 174 2.23 14.15 -3.24
C SER A 174 2.75 13.37 -4.45
N THR A 175 3.31 12.17 -4.25
CA THR A 175 3.79 11.33 -5.35
C THR A 175 2.65 10.83 -6.22
N LEU A 176 1.52 10.43 -5.62
CA LEU A 176 0.31 10.07 -6.38
C LEU A 176 -0.24 11.26 -7.19
N ASP A 177 -0.19 12.47 -6.64
CA ASP A 177 -0.58 13.70 -7.35
C ASP A 177 0.34 13.99 -8.55
N LYS A 178 1.65 13.77 -8.42
CA LYS A 178 2.60 13.87 -9.53
C LYS A 178 2.27 12.86 -10.62
N ILE A 179 1.99 11.61 -10.24
CA ILE A 179 1.63 10.55 -11.20
C ILE A 179 0.35 10.93 -11.96
N LYS A 180 -0.65 11.48 -11.26
CA LYS A 180 -1.86 12.01 -11.90
C LYS A 180 -1.52 13.11 -12.90
N SER A 181 -0.67 14.07 -12.52
CA SER A 181 -0.30 15.18 -13.39
C SER A 181 0.37 14.71 -14.68
N VAL A 182 1.26 13.71 -14.61
CA VAL A 182 1.87 13.08 -15.79
C VAL A 182 0.82 12.37 -16.65
N ALA A 183 -0.09 11.63 -16.01
CA ALA A 183 -1.17 10.93 -16.70
C ALA A 183 -2.14 11.86 -17.45
N ASP A 184 -2.40 13.05 -16.90
CA ASP A 184 -3.28 14.07 -17.48
C ASP A 184 -2.60 14.85 -18.62
N GLN A 185 -1.28 15.09 -18.54
CA GLN A 185 -0.51 15.75 -19.60
C GLN A 185 -0.45 14.92 -20.88
N ASN A 186 -0.34 13.59 -20.77
CA ASN A 186 -0.25 12.71 -21.93
C ASN A 186 -1.56 12.62 -22.74
N ILE A 187 -2.70 13.01 -22.16
CA ILE A 187 -3.98 13.12 -22.88
C ILE A 187 -3.98 14.35 -23.79
N ARG A 188 -3.48 15.48 -23.29
CA ARG A 188 -3.48 16.77 -24.02
C ARG A 188 -2.55 16.80 -25.23
N VAL A 189 -1.50 15.98 -25.23
CA VAL A 189 -0.60 15.85 -26.39
C VAL A 189 -1.26 15.01 -27.49
N ARG A 190 -2.01 13.96 -27.11
CA ARG A 190 -2.64 13.04 -28.04
C ARG A 190 -3.87 13.61 -28.76
N ASP A 191 -4.51 14.62 -28.18
CA ASP A 191 -5.64 15.35 -28.80
C ASP A 191 -5.17 16.48 -29.75
N ARG A 192 -3.85 16.70 -29.89
CA ARG A 192 -3.26 17.73 -30.77
C ARG A 192 -2.67 17.19 -32.07
N ASP A 193 -2.58 15.87 -32.20
CA ASP A 193 -2.15 15.16 -33.42
C ASP A 193 -3.36 14.55 -34.15
#